data_AF-A0A3N1KWV4-F1
#
_entry.id   AF-A0A3N1KWV4-F1
#
_cell.length_a   1.000
_cell.length_b   1.000
_cell.length_c   1.000
_cell.angle_alpha   90.00
_cell.angle_beta   90.00
_cell.angle_gamma   90.00
#
_symmetry.space_group_name_H-M   'P 1'
#
loop_
_entity.id
_entity.type
_entity.pdbx_description
1 polymer ?
#
loop_
_entity_poly.entity_id
_entity_poly.type
_entity_poly.pdbx_seq_one_letter_code
_entity_poly.pdbx_strand_id
1 'polypeptide(L)'
;MRRSRQSSVDGELEAALRRLQTLDAEALRHEWQRLYGNKAPRLGINLLRGAVAHRLREQAHGGLSPALRRRLREALETGGKTAGSPSLKPGTRLIREWNAVTHEVLVINDGFVWRGQRYASLTAIAREITGTHWSGPRFFGLVRGKGGSRG
;
A
#
# COMPACT_ATOMS: atom_id res chain seq x y z
N MET A 1 -17.11 24.96 10.88
CA MET A 1 -16.34 26.01 10.18
C MET A 1 -15.07 25.55 9.42
N ARG A 2 -14.69 24.25 9.36
CA ARG A 2 -13.48 23.80 8.61
C ARG A 2 -13.66 23.59 7.09
N ARG A 3 -14.91 23.43 6.62
CA ARG A 3 -15.22 23.04 5.22
C ARG A 3 -15.06 24.21 4.24
N SER A 4 -15.38 25.43 4.68
CA SER A 4 -15.30 26.64 3.85
C SER A 4 -13.87 27.03 3.49
N ARG A 5 -12.92 26.87 4.43
CA ARG A 5 -11.50 27.15 4.19
C ARG A 5 -10.83 26.14 3.25
N GLN A 6 -11.25 24.87 3.29
CA GLN A 6 -10.74 23.84 2.39
C GLN A 6 -11.19 24.07 0.94
N SER A 7 -12.44 24.50 0.76
CA SER A 7 -13.02 24.78 -0.57
C SER A 7 -12.31 25.94 -1.28
N SER A 8 -11.85 26.95 -0.53
CA SER A 8 -11.06 28.06 -1.08
C SER A 8 -9.65 27.63 -1.50
N VAL A 9 -8.98 26.78 -0.70
CA VAL A 9 -7.64 26.24 -1.02
C VAL A 9 -7.68 25.35 -2.26
N ASP A 10 -8.74 24.56 -2.42
CA ASP A 10 -8.93 23.68 -3.59
C ASP A 10 -9.13 24.51 -4.87
N GLY A 11 -9.88 25.62 -4.81
CA GLY A 11 -10.06 26.54 -5.93
C GLY A 11 -8.79 27.30 -6.34
N GLU A 12 -7.98 27.74 -5.36
CA GLU A 12 -6.67 28.36 -5.62
C GLU A 12 -5.70 27.39 -6.28
N LEU A 13 -5.73 26.11 -5.86
CA LEU A 13 -4.95 25.04 -6.44
C LEU A 13 -5.36 24.76 -7.90
N GLU A 14 -6.65 24.65 -8.19
CA GLU A 14 -7.14 24.44 -9.56
C GLU A 14 -6.73 25.59 -10.49
N ALA A 15 -6.83 26.84 -10.04
CA ALA A 15 -6.38 28.00 -10.79
C ALA A 15 -4.87 27.95 -11.06
N ALA A 16 -4.06 27.54 -10.07
CA ALA A 16 -2.62 27.38 -10.23
C ALA A 16 -2.25 26.24 -11.21
N LEU A 17 -2.97 25.12 -11.17
CA LEU A 17 -2.78 23.99 -12.09
C LEU A 17 -3.13 24.36 -13.54
N ARG A 18 -4.17 25.16 -13.77
CA ARG A 18 -4.51 25.68 -15.10
C ARG A 18 -3.41 26.59 -15.66
N ARG A 19 -2.85 27.49 -14.83
CA ARG A 19 -1.71 28.35 -15.24
C ARG A 19 -0.48 27.53 -15.64
N LEU A 20 -0.19 26.44 -14.94
CA LEU A 20 0.94 25.56 -15.28
C LEU A 20 0.82 24.89 -16.65
N GLN A 21 -0.39 24.71 -17.17
CA GLN A 21 -0.61 24.11 -18.49
C GLN A 21 -0.19 25.04 -19.64
N THR A 22 -0.21 26.35 -19.41
CA THR A 22 0.17 27.37 -20.41
C THR A 22 1.62 27.81 -20.30
N LEU A 23 2.34 27.42 -19.24
CA LEU A 23 3.76 27.76 -19.07
C LEU A 23 4.66 26.95 -20.02
N ASP A 24 5.64 27.65 -20.58
CA ASP A 24 6.70 27.10 -21.38
C ASP A 24 7.77 26.41 -20.51
N ALA A 25 8.74 25.76 -21.17
CA ALA A 25 9.76 25.00 -20.47
C ALA A 25 10.67 25.86 -19.60
N GLU A 26 10.85 27.14 -19.92
CA GLU A 26 11.72 28.06 -19.18
C GLU A 26 11.03 28.56 -17.91
N ALA A 27 9.79 29.01 -18.02
CA ALA A 27 8.97 29.39 -16.89
C ALA A 27 8.74 28.23 -15.92
N LEU A 28 8.58 26.99 -16.41
CA LEU A 28 8.52 25.80 -15.55
C LEU A 28 9.82 25.54 -14.78
N ARG A 29 10.98 25.86 -15.35
CA ARG A 29 12.28 25.76 -14.64
C ARG A 29 12.44 26.84 -13.58
N HIS A 30 11.98 28.05 -13.85
CA HIS A 30 11.91 29.12 -12.84
C HIS A 30 10.98 28.74 -11.68
N GLU A 31 9.81 28.19 -12.00
CA GLU A 31 8.85 27.77 -10.97
C GLU A 31 9.37 26.57 -10.16
N TRP A 32 10.08 25.64 -10.80
CA TRP A 32 10.82 24.59 -10.09
C TRP A 32 11.83 25.18 -9.11
N GLN A 33 12.67 26.11 -9.57
CA GLN A 33 13.70 26.72 -8.72
C GLN A 33 13.09 27.48 -7.54
N ARG A 34 11.95 28.17 -7.75
CA ARG A 34 11.20 28.86 -6.70
C ARG A 34 10.65 27.89 -5.64
N LEU A 35 10.15 26.73 -6.06
CA LEU A 35 9.45 25.77 -5.19
C LEU A 35 10.36 24.73 -4.52
N TYR A 36 11.46 24.36 -5.17
CA TYR A 36 12.39 23.33 -4.72
C TYR A 36 13.75 23.90 -4.29
N GLY A 37 14.04 25.17 -4.56
CA GLY A 37 15.28 25.84 -4.15
C GLY A 37 16.53 25.37 -4.90
N ASN A 38 16.39 24.52 -5.91
CA ASN A 38 17.50 23.98 -6.71
C ASN A 38 17.20 24.08 -8.22
N LYS A 39 18.23 23.92 -9.04
CA LYS A 39 18.08 23.95 -10.50
C LYS A 39 17.31 22.71 -10.96
N ALA A 40 16.31 22.92 -11.83
CA ALA A 40 15.55 21.84 -12.43
C ALA A 40 16.49 20.87 -13.19
N PRO A 41 16.38 19.55 -12.95
CA PRO A 41 17.10 18.56 -13.74
C PRO A 41 16.62 18.61 -15.21
N ARG A 42 17.44 18.07 -16.13
CA ARG A 42 17.11 18.01 -17.57
C ARG A 42 15.97 17.00 -17.79
N LEU A 43 14.74 17.44 -17.55
CA LEU A 43 13.52 16.66 -17.71
C LEU A 43 12.68 17.23 -18.86
N GLY A 44 11.89 16.36 -19.49
CA GLY A 44 10.89 16.79 -20.47
C GLY A 44 9.83 17.71 -19.85
N ILE A 45 9.27 18.61 -20.65
CA ILE A 45 8.32 19.65 -20.21
C ILE A 45 7.12 19.09 -19.42
N ASN A 46 6.59 17.93 -19.83
CA ASN A 46 5.46 17.27 -19.14
C ASN A 46 5.83 16.79 -17.74
N LEU A 47 7.06 16.32 -17.55
CA LEU A 47 7.54 15.83 -16.26
C LEU A 47 7.84 16.99 -15.32
N LEU A 48 8.39 18.11 -15.83
CA LEU A 48 8.53 19.35 -15.07
C LEU A 48 7.17 19.88 -14.61
N ARG A 49 6.20 19.95 -15.53
CA ARG A 49 4.84 20.37 -15.22
C ARG A 49 4.19 19.49 -14.16
N GLY A 50 4.32 18.16 -14.28
CA GLY A 50 3.80 17.20 -13.31
C GLY A 50 4.43 17.34 -11.92
N ALA A 51 5.74 17.57 -11.85
CA ALA A 51 6.45 17.75 -10.59
C ALA A 51 6.08 19.06 -9.90
N VAL A 52 6.05 20.17 -10.63
CA VAL A 52 5.62 21.48 -10.10
C VAL A 52 4.16 21.43 -9.61
N ALA A 53 3.27 20.79 -10.38
CA ALA A 53 1.88 20.53 -9.98
C ALA A 53 1.77 19.66 -8.72
N HIS A 54 2.64 18.66 -8.57
CA HIS A 54 2.70 17.83 -7.36
C HIS A 54 3.12 18.67 -6.14
N ARG A 55 4.13 19.52 -6.30
CA ARG A 55 4.63 20.39 -5.21
C ARG A 55 3.60 21.38 -4.71
N LEU A 56 2.85 22.01 -5.62
CA LEU A 56 1.77 22.93 -5.26
C LEU A 56 0.65 22.22 -4.48
N ARG A 57 0.31 20.99 -4.88
CA ARG A 57 -0.65 20.15 -4.13
C ARG A 57 -0.15 19.83 -2.72
N GLU A 58 1.14 19.53 -2.57
CA GLU A 58 1.74 19.27 -1.25
C GLU A 58 1.72 20.50 -0.35
N GLN A 59 1.95 21.70 -0.90
CA GLN A 59 1.90 22.95 -0.14
C GLN A 59 0.47 23.31 0.28
N ALA A 60 -0.50 23.12 -0.61
CA ALA A 60 -1.92 23.41 -0.35
C ALA A 60 -2.54 22.46 0.70
N HIS A 61 -2.22 21.16 0.63
CA HIS A 61 -2.80 20.15 1.52
C HIS A 61 -1.89 19.69 2.67
N GLY A 62 -0.69 20.26 2.78
CA GLY A 62 0.24 20.02 3.89
C GLY A 62 0.85 18.62 3.91
N GLY A 63 1.62 18.27 2.88
CA GLY A 63 2.36 17.00 2.79
C GLY A 63 1.48 15.76 2.98
N LEU A 64 2.02 14.71 3.62
CA LEU A 64 1.31 13.45 3.89
C LEU A 64 -0.10 13.70 4.43
N SER A 65 -1.12 13.22 3.72
CA SER A 65 -2.52 13.43 4.10
C SER A 65 -2.77 13.00 5.55
N PRO A 66 -3.72 13.62 6.28
CA PRO A 66 -4.02 13.23 7.65
C PRO A 66 -4.31 11.72 7.79
N ALA A 67 -4.95 11.14 6.77
CA ALA A 67 -5.20 9.70 6.69
C ALA A 67 -3.90 8.88 6.54
N LEU A 68 -2.94 9.37 5.74
CA LEU A 68 -1.65 8.71 5.55
C LEU A 68 -0.75 8.86 6.77
N ARG A 69 -0.72 10.03 7.43
CA ARG A 69 -0.03 10.20 8.73
C ARG A 69 -0.62 9.32 9.81
N ARG A 70 -1.95 9.14 9.84
CA ARG A 70 -2.61 8.22 10.77
C ARG A 70 -2.19 6.78 10.49
N ARG A 71 -2.25 6.34 9.23
CA ARG A 71 -1.79 5.00 8.82
C ARG A 71 -0.32 4.75 9.12
N LEU A 72 0.54 5.74 8.95
CA LEU A 72 1.96 5.64 9.29
C LEU A 72 2.16 5.52 10.81
N ARG A 73 1.41 6.27 11.62
CA ARG A 73 1.43 6.12 13.07
C ARG A 73 0.94 4.73 13.51
N GLU A 74 -0.21 4.30 12.99
CA GLU A 74 -0.75 2.95 13.25
C GLU A 74 0.27 1.86 12.84
N ALA A 75 0.96 2.04 11.71
CA ALA A 75 2.00 1.12 11.25
C ALA A 75 3.24 1.12 12.15
N LEU A 76 3.64 2.27 12.70
CA LEU A 76 4.78 2.37 13.63
C LEU A 76 4.43 1.77 15.00
N GLU A 77 3.22 2.02 15.52
CA GLU A 77 2.74 1.44 16.79
C GLU A 77 2.54 -0.08 16.70
N THR A 78 2.20 -0.60 15.52
CA THR A 78 2.08 -2.05 15.26
C THR A 78 3.40 -2.71 14.83
N GLY A 79 4.53 -1.99 14.89
CA GLY A 79 5.86 -2.53 14.59
C GLY A 79 6.07 -2.90 13.12
N GLY A 80 5.47 -2.15 12.20
CA GLY A 80 5.60 -2.40 10.76
C GLY A 80 4.78 -3.60 10.26
N LYS A 81 3.82 -4.11 11.05
CA LYS A 81 2.81 -5.05 10.59
C LYS A 81 1.81 -4.32 9.69
N THR A 82 2.28 -3.98 8.50
CA THR A 82 1.42 -3.65 7.37
C THR A 82 0.35 -4.74 7.28
N ALA A 83 -0.91 -4.32 7.19
CA ALA A 83 -2.05 -5.18 6.89
C ALA A 83 -1.71 -6.03 5.65
N GLY A 84 -1.23 -7.25 5.87
CA GLY A 84 -0.57 -8.04 4.82
C GLY A 84 -0.58 -9.54 5.05
N SER A 85 -1.09 -10.02 6.19
CA SER A 85 -1.69 -11.35 6.23
C SER A 85 -3.20 -11.13 6.11
N PRO A 86 -3.89 -11.74 5.12
CA PRO A 86 -5.34 -11.71 5.13
C PRO A 86 -5.82 -12.19 6.51
N SER A 87 -6.58 -11.36 7.22
CA SER A 87 -7.20 -11.77 8.47
C SER A 87 -8.22 -12.86 8.12
N LEU A 88 -7.82 -14.11 8.30
CA LEU A 88 -8.69 -15.25 8.08
C LEU A 88 -9.74 -15.24 9.17
N LYS A 89 -11.01 -15.20 8.77
CA LYS A 89 -12.10 -15.28 9.74
C LYS A 89 -12.16 -16.70 10.30
N PRO A 90 -12.39 -16.86 11.62
CA PRO A 90 -12.74 -18.16 12.19
C PRO A 90 -13.89 -18.81 11.40
N GLY A 91 -13.79 -20.12 11.17
CA GLY A 91 -14.68 -20.87 10.27
C GLY A 91 -14.20 -20.97 8.82
N THR A 92 -13.18 -20.21 8.41
CA THR A 92 -12.55 -20.37 7.09
C THR A 92 -11.86 -21.72 6.98
N ARG A 93 -12.04 -22.44 5.87
CA ARG A 93 -11.31 -23.68 5.55
C ARG A 93 -10.27 -23.40 4.47
N LEU A 94 -9.01 -23.72 4.75
CA LEU A 94 -7.93 -23.67 3.79
C LEU A 94 -7.72 -25.08 3.25
N ILE A 95 -7.78 -25.23 1.94
CA ILE A 95 -7.59 -26.51 1.26
C ILE A 95 -6.29 -26.44 0.46
N ARG A 96 -5.42 -27.43 0.66
CA ARG A 96 -4.17 -27.54 -0.07
C ARG A 96 -3.87 -28.98 -0.44
N GLU A 97 -3.65 -29.23 -1.72
CA GLU A 97 -3.10 -30.51 -2.18
C GLU A 97 -1.56 -30.49 -2.07
N TRP A 98 -1.00 -31.55 -1.51
CA TRP A 98 0.43 -31.79 -1.45
C TRP A 98 0.70 -33.30 -1.49
N ASN A 99 1.60 -33.72 -2.37
CA ASN A 99 1.96 -35.14 -2.55
C ASN A 99 0.73 -36.07 -2.72
N ALA A 100 -0.21 -35.65 -3.58
CA ALA A 100 -1.50 -36.33 -3.83
C ALA A 100 -2.44 -36.43 -2.61
N VAL A 101 -2.14 -35.75 -1.49
CA VAL A 101 -2.99 -35.68 -0.30
C VAL A 101 -3.61 -34.30 -0.19
N THR A 102 -4.93 -34.25 -0.02
CA THR A 102 -5.64 -33.01 0.28
C THR A 102 -5.60 -32.74 1.78
N HIS A 103 -5.04 -31.60 2.14
CA HIS A 103 -4.97 -31.11 3.52
C HIS A 103 -5.99 -30.00 3.72
N GLU A 104 -6.94 -30.24 4.62
CA GLU A 104 -7.95 -29.27 5.03
C GLU A 104 -7.60 -28.70 6.42
N VAL A 105 -7.46 -27.37 6.50
CA VAL A 105 -7.15 -26.65 7.73
C VAL A 105 -8.30 -25.71 8.07
N LEU A 106 -8.91 -25.90 9.24
CA LEU A 106 -9.94 -25.01 9.77
C LEU A 106 -9.31 -23.88 10.57
N VAL A 107 -9.69 -22.65 10.27
CA VAL A 107 -9.31 -21.47 11.07
C VAL A 107 -10.25 -21.37 12.27
N ILE A 108 -9.68 -21.27 13.46
CA ILE A 108 -10.41 -21.03 14.72
C ILE A 108 -9.99 -19.69 15.32
N ASN A 109 -10.67 -19.23 16.38
CA ASN A 109 -10.39 -17.92 16.99
C ASN A 109 -8.90 -17.71 17.33
N ASP A 110 -8.27 -18.74 17.90
CA ASP A 110 -6.91 -18.65 18.44
C ASP A 110 -5.89 -19.53 17.69
N GLY A 111 -6.15 -19.84 16.41
CA GLY A 111 -5.23 -20.64 15.60
C GLY A 111 -5.91 -21.47 14.52
N PHE A 112 -5.46 -22.72 14.40
CA PHE A 112 -5.83 -23.61 13.29
C PHE A 112 -6.08 -25.03 13.78
N VAL A 113 -6.97 -25.76 13.11
CA VAL A 113 -7.19 -27.19 13.32
C VAL A 113 -6.87 -27.93 12.04
N TRP A 114 -6.00 -28.93 12.13
CA TRP A 114 -5.62 -29.81 11.03
C TRP A 114 -5.59 -31.25 11.55
N ARG A 115 -6.28 -32.17 10.87
CA ARG A 115 -6.43 -33.58 11.30
C ARG A 115 -6.89 -33.74 12.77
N GLY A 116 -7.80 -32.86 13.20
CA GLY A 116 -8.32 -32.86 14.58
C GLY A 116 -7.37 -32.29 15.65
N GLN A 117 -6.14 -31.90 15.27
CA GLN A 117 -5.15 -31.32 16.18
C GLN A 117 -5.10 -29.79 16.05
N ARG A 118 -4.88 -29.10 17.17
CA ARG A 118 -4.77 -27.63 17.22
C ARG A 118 -3.34 -27.18 16.98
N TYR A 119 -3.17 -26.12 16.19
CA TYR A 119 -1.89 -25.52 15.85
C TYR A 119 -1.95 -24.00 16.04
N ALA A 120 -0.88 -23.44 16.59
CA ALA A 120 -0.74 -21.99 16.78
C ALA A 120 -0.43 -21.23 15.48
N SER A 121 0.03 -21.90 14.43
CA SER A 121 0.38 -21.23 13.15
C SER A 121 0.30 -22.15 11.93
N LEU A 122 0.04 -21.55 10.75
CA LEU A 122 0.10 -22.24 9.47
C LEU A 122 1.50 -22.73 9.12
N THR A 123 2.56 -22.08 9.61
CA THR A 123 3.94 -22.52 9.39
C THR A 123 4.22 -23.84 10.10
N ALA A 124 3.67 -24.04 11.29
CA ALA A 124 3.75 -25.32 11.98
C ALA A 124 3.08 -26.44 11.18
N ILE A 125 1.87 -26.19 10.66
CA ILE A 125 1.16 -27.15 9.81
C ILE A 125 1.93 -27.41 8.50
N ALA A 126 2.42 -26.38 7.83
CA ALA A 126 3.16 -26.53 6.59
C ALA A 126 4.44 -27.36 6.78
N ARG A 127 5.18 -27.14 7.87
CA ARG A 127 6.35 -27.95 8.22
C ARG A 127 5.99 -29.41 8.47
N GLU A 128 4.87 -29.67 9.15
CA GLU A 128 4.39 -31.03 9.42
C GLU A 128 3.97 -31.76 8.12
N ILE A 129 3.38 -31.02 7.16
CA ILE A 129 3.01 -31.57 5.85
C ILE A 129 4.23 -31.84 4.96
N THR A 130 5.17 -30.90 4.89
CA THR A 130 6.28 -30.94 3.92
C THR A 130 7.58 -31.52 4.49
N GLY A 131 7.66 -31.72 5.80
CA GLY A 131 8.89 -32.12 6.51
C GLY A 131 9.99 -31.06 6.52
N THR A 132 9.79 -29.92 5.88
CA THR A 132 10.80 -28.86 5.69
C THR A 132 10.24 -27.50 6.06
N HIS A 133 11.12 -26.52 6.34
CA HIS A 133 10.67 -25.18 6.71
C HIS A 133 10.07 -24.44 5.52
N TRP A 134 8.73 -24.33 5.50
CA TRP A 134 7.97 -23.55 4.53
C TRP A 134 7.19 -22.42 5.19
N SER A 135 7.10 -21.27 4.53
CA SER A 135 6.18 -20.21 4.97
C SER A 135 4.73 -20.71 4.85
N GLY A 136 4.03 -20.86 5.98
CA GLY A 136 2.65 -21.32 6.03
C GLY A 136 1.71 -20.51 5.12
N PRO A 137 1.66 -19.17 5.24
CA PRO A 137 0.83 -18.36 4.36
C PRO A 137 1.13 -18.56 2.87
N ARG A 138 2.40 -18.77 2.49
CA ARG A 138 2.76 -19.02 1.09
C ARG A 138 2.32 -20.42 0.64
N PHE A 139 2.50 -21.43 1.48
CA PHE A 139 2.06 -22.81 1.23
C PHE A 139 0.55 -22.89 0.98
N PHE A 140 -0.23 -22.13 1.76
CA PHE A 140 -1.69 -22.03 1.62
C PHE A 140 -2.16 -20.92 0.66
N GLY A 141 -1.27 -20.29 -0.10
CA GLY A 141 -1.65 -19.31 -1.14
C GLY A 141 -2.24 -17.99 -0.62
N LEU A 142 -1.97 -17.61 0.62
CA LEU A 142 -2.52 -16.44 1.31
C LEU A 142 -1.74 -15.14 1.06
N VAL A 143 -0.57 -15.22 0.43
CA VAL A 143 0.23 -14.04 0.08
C VAL A 143 -0.09 -13.63 -1.35
N ARG A 144 -0.61 -12.40 -1.55
CA ARG A 144 -0.75 -11.81 -2.89
C ARG A 144 0.64 -11.56 -3.47
N GLY A 145 1.07 -12.44 -4.37
CA GLY A 145 2.15 -12.15 -5.30
C GLY A 145 1.69 -11.17 -6.38
N LYS A 146 2.57 -10.27 -6.79
CA LYS A 146 2.40 -9.48 -8.03
C LYS A 146 2.37 -10.50 -9.19
N GLY A 147 1.19 -10.76 -9.76
CA GLY A 147 1.03 -11.58 -10.96
C GLY A 147 0.63 -13.04 -10.73
N GLY A 148 -0.50 -13.42 -11.30
CA GLY A 148 -1.00 -14.79 -11.32
C GLY A 148 -2.48 -14.85 -11.65
N SER A 149 -2.89 -14.26 -12.78
CA SER A 149 -4.17 -14.63 -13.39
C SER A 149 -4.13 -16.12 -13.72
N ARG A 150 -5.09 -16.90 -13.23
CA ARG A 150 -5.41 -18.19 -13.83
C ARG A 150 -6.67 -17.99 -14.65
N GLY A 151 -6.51 -18.13 -15.97
CA GLY A 151 -7.58 -18.68 -16.81
C GLY A 151 -7.70 -20.18 -16.60
#